data_AF-A0A1D1VT09-F1
#
_entry.id   AF-A0A1D1VT09-F1
#
_cell.length_a   1.000
_cell.length_b   1.000
_cell.length_c   1.000
_cell.angle_alpha   90.00
_cell.angle_beta   90.00
_cell.angle_gamma   90.00
#
_symmetry.space_group_name_H-M   'P 1'
#
loop_
_entity.id
_entity.type
_entity.pdbx_description
1 polymer ?
#
loop_
_entity_poly.entity_id
_entity_poly.type
_entity_poly.pdbx_seq_one_letter_code
_entity_poly.pdbx_strand_id
1 'polypeptide(L)'
;MEAREAYHSLIVIAMAEVVGPQMEGFSRVMRHIAARKYNYTFGAFELIDPISLAYYEAVILFAHSINKISNSPNANIYDVKKQLTNMRNVTIKSELGSDIAIGSNGDRMVLYNIKQFVDNSNNPETIMRMDFAKSKFIWMGSFSWPSQKKPGSFVSQLPPDVPPCGFSGTECAPSSESLKTVAAVGTTVPLITIFVALAALYHVYGKLKKDHDPYWWRYYSNELELPANNVAPSAVSFSSFRNRTDTGQTMSTMAPSMSGWTACNLRGNQVSARTVSAQQCKVSSELVMDFNKGL
;
A
#
# COMPACT_ATOMS: atom_id res chain seq x y z
N MET A 1 -1.05 3.98 -39.19
CA MET A 1 -2.31 3.57 -38.53
C MET A 1 -3.42 3.80 -39.52
N GLU A 2 -4.08 2.74 -39.98
CA GLU A 2 -5.25 2.91 -40.84
C GLU A 2 -6.37 3.54 -39.98
N ALA A 3 -7.04 4.58 -40.48
CA ALA A 3 -8.10 5.28 -39.74
C ALA A 3 -9.21 4.33 -39.23
N ARG A 4 -9.43 3.22 -39.95
CA ARG A 4 -10.37 2.16 -39.58
C ARG A 4 -10.06 1.51 -38.24
N GLU A 5 -8.78 1.28 -37.92
CA GLU A 5 -8.41 0.59 -36.68
C GLU A 5 -8.76 1.42 -35.43
N ALA A 6 -8.65 2.75 -35.53
CA ALA A 6 -9.00 3.66 -34.44
C ALA A 6 -10.50 3.64 -34.09
N TYR A 7 -11.37 3.32 -35.06
CA TYR A 7 -12.82 3.26 -34.84
C TYR A 7 -13.29 2.02 -34.08
N HIS A 8 -12.46 0.99 -33.88
CA HIS A 8 -12.86 -0.15 -33.05
C HIS A 8 -13.05 0.22 -31.56
N SER A 9 -12.38 1.26 -31.07
CA SER A 9 -12.60 1.82 -29.73
C SER A 9 -13.67 2.93 -29.69
N LEU A 10 -14.31 3.25 -30.82
CA LEU A 10 -15.34 4.28 -30.89
C LEU A 10 -16.73 3.68 -30.65
N ILE A 11 -17.46 4.30 -29.74
CA ILE A 11 -18.89 4.05 -29.51
C ILE A 11 -19.65 5.30 -29.95
N VAL A 12 -20.68 5.11 -30.77
CA VAL A 12 -21.54 6.19 -31.27
C VAL A 12 -22.88 6.13 -30.56
N ILE A 13 -23.23 7.19 -29.85
CA ILE A 13 -24.56 7.35 -29.26
C ILE A 13 -25.36 8.30 -30.15
N ALA A 14 -26.46 7.81 -30.71
CA ALA A 14 -27.31 8.59 -31.59
C ALA A 14 -28.79 8.37 -31.24
N MET A 15 -29.66 9.32 -31.57
CA MET A 15 -31.10 9.10 -31.48
C MET A 15 -31.49 7.89 -32.33
N ALA A 16 -32.42 7.09 -31.81
CA ALA A 16 -32.88 5.91 -32.52
C ALA A 16 -33.64 6.33 -33.79
N GLU A 17 -33.15 5.84 -34.92
CA GLU A 17 -33.84 6.00 -36.19
C GLU A 17 -35.19 5.29 -36.13
N VAL A 18 -36.23 5.98 -36.61
CA VAL A 18 -37.54 5.38 -36.81
C VAL A 18 -37.53 4.76 -38.21
N VAL A 19 -37.70 3.46 -38.29
CA VAL A 19 -37.63 2.69 -39.54
C VAL A 19 -38.92 1.91 -39.75
N GLY A 20 -39.32 1.75 -40.99
CA GLY A 20 -40.48 0.95 -41.37
C GLY A 20 -41.32 1.59 -42.48
N PRO A 21 -42.32 0.85 -43.00
CA PRO A 21 -43.10 1.28 -44.17
C PRO A 21 -43.82 2.62 -43.99
N GLN A 22 -44.27 2.91 -42.77
CA GLN A 22 -44.97 4.16 -42.45
C GLN A 22 -44.02 5.37 -42.49
N MET A 23 -42.82 5.22 -41.91
CA MET A 23 -41.80 6.26 -41.99
C MET A 23 -41.30 6.47 -43.42
N GLU A 24 -41.16 5.42 -44.22
CA GLU A 24 -40.83 5.53 -45.65
C GLU A 24 -41.91 6.30 -46.43
N GLY A 25 -43.18 5.99 -46.16
CA GLY A 25 -44.33 6.71 -46.71
C GLY A 25 -44.30 8.19 -46.37
N PHE A 26 -44.12 8.51 -45.09
CA PHE A 26 -43.98 9.89 -44.60
C PHE A 26 -42.78 10.61 -45.25
N SER A 27 -41.62 9.95 -45.30
CA SER A 27 -40.40 10.50 -45.89
C SER A 27 -40.60 10.85 -47.36
N ARG A 28 -41.30 10.01 -48.13
CA ARG A 28 -41.62 10.28 -49.53
C ARG A 28 -42.49 11.52 -49.69
N VAL A 29 -43.51 11.69 -48.85
CA VAL A 29 -44.38 12.89 -48.86
C VAL A 29 -43.58 14.14 -48.48
N MET A 30 -42.77 14.07 -47.41
CA MET A 30 -41.92 15.18 -46.98
C MET A 30 -40.92 15.59 -48.06
N ARG A 31 -40.23 14.63 -48.69
CA ARG A 31 -39.30 14.88 -49.81
C ARG A 31 -40.01 15.57 -50.98
N HIS A 32 -41.23 15.15 -51.31
CA HIS A 32 -42.02 15.76 -52.37
C HIS A 32 -42.41 17.21 -52.06
N ILE A 33 -42.85 17.48 -50.82
CA ILE A 33 -43.21 18.83 -50.35
C ILE A 33 -41.96 19.72 -50.32
N ALA A 34 -40.84 19.20 -49.80
CA ALA A 34 -39.57 19.92 -49.72
C ALA A 34 -39.09 20.41 -51.09
N ALA A 35 -39.12 19.53 -52.10
CA ALA A 35 -38.71 19.87 -53.45
C ALA A 35 -39.63 20.93 -54.07
N ARG A 36 -40.95 20.78 -53.91
CA ARG A 36 -41.92 21.68 -54.56
C ARG A 36 -42.11 23.03 -53.88
N LYS A 37 -42.09 23.09 -52.54
CA LYS A 37 -42.42 24.30 -51.78
C LYS A 37 -41.19 25.04 -51.26
N TYR A 38 -40.09 24.34 -51.02
CA TYR A 38 -38.91 24.90 -50.36
C TYR A 38 -37.64 24.79 -51.21
N ASN A 39 -37.75 24.31 -52.45
CA ASN A 39 -36.62 24.11 -53.38
C ASN A 39 -35.48 23.28 -52.74
N TYR A 40 -35.84 22.30 -51.90
CA TYR A 40 -34.90 21.43 -51.21
C TYR A 40 -35.05 19.99 -51.70
N THR A 41 -33.97 19.44 -52.25
CA THR A 41 -33.91 18.05 -52.71
C THR A 41 -33.02 17.23 -51.81
N PHE A 42 -33.61 16.26 -51.13
CA PHE A 42 -32.89 15.32 -50.28
C PHE A 42 -31.90 14.47 -51.10
N GLY A 43 -30.74 14.20 -50.52
CA GLY A 43 -29.78 13.24 -51.05
C GLY A 43 -30.33 11.80 -51.07
N ALA A 44 -29.71 10.93 -51.87
CA ALA A 44 -30.13 9.54 -52.04
C ALA A 44 -30.26 8.77 -50.71
N PHE A 45 -29.33 9.00 -49.79
CA PHE A 45 -29.25 8.35 -48.47
C PHE A 45 -29.55 9.32 -47.31
N GLU A 46 -30.04 10.52 -47.62
CA GLU A 46 -30.34 11.51 -46.58
C GLU A 46 -31.65 11.17 -45.87
N LEU A 47 -31.58 10.97 -44.55
CA LEU A 47 -32.76 10.72 -43.73
C LEU A 47 -33.49 12.02 -43.41
N ILE A 48 -34.77 11.92 -43.05
CA ILE A 48 -35.51 13.08 -42.54
C ILE A 48 -34.85 13.52 -41.23
N ASP A 49 -34.57 14.82 -41.15
CA ASP A 49 -33.97 15.42 -39.97
C ASP A 49 -34.86 15.18 -38.71
N PRO A 50 -34.26 14.71 -37.59
CA PRO A 50 -35.01 14.43 -36.37
C PRO A 50 -35.77 15.63 -35.79
N ILE A 51 -35.30 16.86 -36.00
CA ILE A 51 -35.98 18.06 -35.52
C ILE A 51 -37.25 18.30 -36.34
N SER A 52 -37.18 18.14 -37.66
CA SER A 52 -38.35 18.22 -38.54
C SER A 52 -39.41 17.19 -38.16
N LEU A 53 -38.99 15.96 -37.84
CA LEU A 53 -39.89 14.93 -37.32
C LEU A 53 -40.49 15.31 -35.96
N ALA A 54 -39.69 15.87 -35.05
CA ALA A 54 -40.17 16.30 -33.73
C ALA A 54 -41.24 17.40 -33.83
N TYR A 55 -41.13 18.33 -34.78
CA TYR A 55 -42.18 19.34 -35.03
C TYR A 55 -43.48 18.70 -35.51
N TYR A 56 -43.41 17.71 -36.40
CA TYR A 56 -44.60 16.97 -36.82
C TYR A 56 -45.28 16.27 -35.63
N GLU A 57 -44.49 15.60 -34.78
CA GLU A 57 -45.00 14.94 -33.57
C GLU A 57 -45.53 15.94 -32.53
N ALA A 58 -44.96 17.14 -32.44
CA ALA A 58 -45.44 18.19 -31.55
C ALA A 58 -46.86 18.67 -31.92
N VAL A 59 -47.19 18.72 -33.21
CA VAL A 59 -48.55 19.02 -33.67
C VAL A 59 -49.53 17.91 -33.26
N ILE A 60 -49.11 16.65 -33.34
CA ILE A 60 -49.92 15.51 -32.87
C ILE A 60 -50.16 15.59 -31.37
N LEU A 61 -49.11 15.86 -30.59
CA LEU A 61 -49.20 16.06 -29.14
C LEU A 61 -50.14 17.22 -28.78
N PHE A 62 -50.06 18.32 -29.53
CA PHE A 62 -50.96 19.47 -29.36
C PHE A 62 -52.41 19.09 -29.67
N ALA A 63 -52.66 18.46 -30.82
CA ALA A 63 -53.99 17.99 -31.20
C ALA A 63 -54.58 17.01 -30.18
N HIS A 64 -53.76 16.11 -29.63
CA HIS A 64 -54.15 15.19 -28.56
C HIS A 64 -54.61 15.94 -27.30
N SER A 65 -53.86 16.97 -26.91
CA SER A 65 -54.21 17.81 -25.76
C SER A 65 -55.53 18.57 -25.95
N ILE A 66 -55.73 19.15 -27.14
CA ILE A 66 -56.99 19.82 -27.49
C ILE A 66 -58.16 18.85 -27.49
N ASN A 67 -58.00 17.66 -28.10
CA ASN A 67 -59.04 16.63 -28.11
C ASN A 67 -59.46 16.23 -26.68
N LYS A 68 -58.50 16.09 -25.75
CA LYS A 68 -58.80 15.77 -24.35
C LYS A 68 -59.59 16.88 -23.65
N ILE A 69 -59.30 18.15 -23.96
CA ILE A 69 -60.04 19.30 -23.41
C ILE A 69 -61.46 19.36 -24.00
N SER A 70 -61.60 19.18 -25.31
CA SER A 70 -62.88 19.24 -26.02
C SER A 70 -63.90 18.22 -25.54
N ASN A 71 -63.44 17.07 -25.02
CA ASN A 71 -64.29 16.03 -24.46
C ASN A 71 -64.72 16.29 -22.99
N SER A 72 -64.35 17.43 -22.39
CA SER A 72 -64.71 17.79 -21.01
C SER A 72 -65.93 18.72 -20.96
N PRO A 73 -66.79 18.64 -19.93
CA PRO A 73 -67.83 19.63 -19.70
C PRO A 73 -67.22 21.03 -19.53
N ASN A 74 -67.82 22.06 -20.14
CA ASN A 74 -67.30 23.44 -20.18
C ASN A 74 -65.89 23.54 -20.80
N ALA A 75 -65.66 22.83 -21.90
CA ALA A 75 -64.40 22.85 -22.63
C ALA A 75 -64.01 24.29 -23.05
N ASN A 76 -62.86 24.73 -22.55
CA ASN A 76 -62.18 25.92 -23.07
C ASN A 76 -60.83 25.47 -23.64
N ILE A 77 -60.77 25.32 -24.96
CA ILE A 77 -59.55 24.90 -25.64
C ILE A 77 -58.42 25.92 -25.53
N TYR A 78 -58.68 27.15 -25.09
CA TYR A 78 -57.67 28.19 -24.87
C TYR A 78 -57.07 28.17 -23.44
N ASP A 79 -57.50 27.23 -22.59
CA ASP A 79 -56.91 27.04 -21.25
C ASP A 79 -55.51 26.41 -21.38
N VAL A 80 -54.48 27.27 -21.45
CA VAL A 80 -53.08 26.88 -21.61
C VAL A 80 -52.60 25.96 -20.48
N LYS A 81 -53.09 26.16 -19.25
CA LYS A 81 -52.69 25.32 -18.12
C LYS A 81 -53.20 23.90 -18.31
N LYS A 82 -54.45 23.73 -18.74
CA LYS A 82 -54.99 22.41 -19.11
C LYS A 82 -54.26 21.82 -20.31
N GLN A 83 -53.95 22.63 -21.32
CA GLN A 83 -53.20 22.17 -22.49
C GLN A 83 -51.85 21.56 -22.09
N LEU A 84 -51.04 22.32 -21.35
CA LEU A 84 -49.72 21.89 -20.91
C LEU A 84 -49.79 20.68 -19.97
N THR A 85 -50.76 20.66 -19.06
CA THR A 85 -50.96 19.50 -18.16
C THR A 85 -51.30 18.24 -18.94
N ASN A 86 -52.11 18.35 -19.99
CA ASN A 86 -52.50 17.22 -20.84
C ASN A 86 -51.41 16.76 -21.81
N MET A 87 -50.37 17.58 -22.04
CA MET A 87 -49.20 17.21 -22.84
C MET A 87 -48.10 16.51 -22.03
N ARG A 88 -48.17 16.54 -20.69
CA ARG A 88 -47.16 15.93 -19.81
C ARG A 88 -47.56 14.53 -19.37
N ASN A 89 -46.56 13.71 -19.06
CA ASN A 89 -46.74 12.34 -18.57
C ASN A 89 -47.71 11.53 -19.44
N VAL A 90 -47.53 11.58 -20.76
CA VAL A 90 -48.42 10.97 -21.74
C VAL A 90 -47.60 10.16 -22.73
N THR A 91 -48.16 9.04 -23.21
CA THR A 91 -47.59 8.27 -24.33
C THR A 91 -48.64 8.12 -25.41
N ILE A 92 -48.35 8.65 -26.60
CA ILE A 92 -49.24 8.62 -27.77
C ILE A 92 -48.63 7.69 -28.80
N LYS A 93 -49.43 6.76 -29.34
CA LYS A 93 -48.99 5.89 -30.44
C LYS A 93 -48.87 6.72 -31.73
N SER A 94 -47.67 6.83 -32.28
CA SER A 94 -47.47 7.46 -33.59
C SER A 94 -47.69 6.43 -34.69
N GLU A 95 -48.36 6.85 -35.76
CA GLU A 95 -48.48 6.05 -36.98
C GLU A 95 -47.13 5.85 -37.67
N LEU A 96 -46.12 6.67 -37.35
CA LEU A 96 -44.78 6.59 -37.92
C LEU A 96 -43.94 5.43 -37.35
N GLY A 97 -44.45 4.69 -36.37
CA GLY A 97 -43.81 3.48 -35.84
C GLY A 97 -43.01 3.66 -34.54
N SER A 98 -42.95 4.88 -33.98
CA SER A 98 -42.33 5.16 -32.67
C SER A 98 -43.30 5.91 -31.75
N ASP A 99 -43.38 5.54 -30.48
CA ASP A 99 -44.29 6.17 -29.52
C ASP A 99 -43.83 7.59 -29.15
N ILE A 100 -44.79 8.53 -29.07
CA ILE A 100 -44.62 9.88 -28.54
C ILE A 100 -44.77 9.87 -27.03
N ALA A 101 -43.67 9.67 -26.31
CA ALA A 101 -43.66 9.58 -24.85
C ALA A 101 -43.11 10.85 -24.19
N ILE A 102 -43.95 11.64 -23.51
CA ILE A 102 -43.56 12.85 -22.79
C ILE A 102 -43.51 12.57 -21.29
N GLY A 103 -42.39 12.92 -20.66
CA GLY A 103 -42.18 12.77 -19.22
C GLY A 103 -43.04 13.71 -18.37
N SER A 104 -43.00 13.49 -17.06
CA SER A 104 -43.71 14.34 -16.09
C SER A 104 -43.17 15.77 -16.03
N ASN A 105 -41.88 15.96 -16.33
CA ASN A 105 -41.25 17.27 -16.46
C ASN A 105 -41.64 17.99 -17.76
N GLY A 106 -42.22 17.29 -18.74
CA GLY A 106 -42.60 17.81 -20.05
C GLY A 106 -41.57 17.59 -21.15
N ASP A 107 -40.48 16.88 -20.88
CA ASP A 107 -39.47 16.55 -21.89
C ASP A 107 -39.84 15.28 -22.66
N ARG A 108 -39.37 15.18 -23.89
CA ARG A 108 -39.52 13.95 -24.68
C ARG A 108 -38.62 12.85 -24.11
N MET A 109 -39.21 11.70 -23.82
CA MET A 109 -38.49 10.46 -23.58
C MET A 109 -37.99 9.91 -24.92
N VAL A 110 -36.72 10.18 -25.24
CA VAL A 110 -36.08 9.79 -26.49
C VAL A 110 -35.49 8.38 -26.38
N LEU A 111 -35.53 7.64 -27.48
CA LEU A 111 -34.80 6.38 -27.61
C LEU A 111 -33.43 6.67 -28.21
N TYR A 112 -32.36 6.12 -27.62
CA TYR A 112 -31.02 6.23 -28.17
C TYR A 112 -30.48 4.87 -28.59
N ASN A 113 -29.85 4.81 -29.75
CA ASN A 113 -29.07 3.65 -30.18
C ASN A 113 -27.61 3.89 -29.84
N ILE A 114 -27.00 2.89 -29.22
CA ILE A 114 -25.57 2.78 -29.03
C ILE A 114 -25.07 1.88 -30.15
N LYS A 115 -24.19 2.44 -30.96
CA LYS A 115 -23.66 1.80 -32.17
C LYS A 115 -22.15 1.62 -32.07
N GLN A 116 -21.63 0.60 -32.74
CA GLN A 116 -20.21 0.28 -32.78
C GLN A 116 -19.79 -0.19 -34.17
N PHE A 117 -18.55 0.11 -34.55
CA PHE A 117 -17.94 -0.44 -35.76
C PHE A 117 -17.48 -1.87 -35.53
N VAL A 118 -18.05 -2.80 -36.29
CA VAL A 118 -17.70 -4.23 -36.29
C VAL A 118 -16.68 -4.50 -37.40
N ASP A 119 -15.87 -5.56 -37.25
CA ASP A 119 -14.88 -5.94 -38.26
C ASP A 119 -15.55 -6.08 -39.65
N ASN A 120 -14.98 -5.45 -40.67
CA ASN A 120 -15.44 -5.43 -42.07
C ASN A 120 -16.70 -4.60 -42.38
N SER A 121 -17.26 -3.88 -41.40
CA SER A 121 -18.35 -2.93 -41.67
C SER A 121 -17.82 -1.49 -41.78
N ASN A 122 -18.27 -0.77 -42.81
CA ASN A 122 -17.96 0.66 -42.99
C ASN A 122 -18.87 1.56 -42.15
N ASN A 123 -19.98 1.04 -41.63
CA ASN A 123 -20.97 1.80 -40.87
C ASN A 123 -21.11 1.21 -39.47
N PRO A 124 -21.40 2.03 -38.44
CA PRO A 124 -21.59 1.52 -37.10
C PRO A 124 -22.96 0.83 -36.98
N GLU A 125 -22.96 -0.36 -36.41
CA GLU A 125 -24.15 -1.18 -36.21
C GLU A 125 -24.71 -0.97 -34.80
N THR A 126 -26.04 -1.05 -34.65
CA THR A 126 -26.68 -0.86 -33.34
C THR A 126 -26.51 -2.11 -32.48
N ILE A 127 -25.82 -1.98 -31.35
CA ILE A 127 -25.56 -3.08 -30.41
C ILE A 127 -26.48 -3.04 -29.19
N MET A 128 -26.94 -1.84 -28.81
CA MET A 128 -27.79 -1.63 -27.65
C MET A 128 -28.70 -0.43 -27.88
N ARG A 129 -29.90 -0.47 -27.30
CA ARG A 129 -30.86 0.64 -27.29
C ARG A 129 -31.19 1.04 -25.86
N MET A 130 -31.15 2.34 -25.59
CA MET A 130 -31.59 2.95 -24.34
C MET A 130 -33.04 3.43 -24.51
N ASP A 131 -33.97 2.80 -23.79
CA ASP A 131 -35.38 3.19 -23.73
C ASP A 131 -35.63 3.93 -22.41
N PHE A 132 -35.59 5.26 -22.47
CA PHE A 132 -35.81 6.12 -21.31
C PHE A 132 -37.27 6.14 -20.84
N ALA A 133 -38.23 5.84 -21.71
CA ALA A 133 -39.63 5.75 -21.32
C ALA A 133 -39.88 4.52 -20.44
N LYS A 134 -39.14 3.43 -20.67
CA LYS A 134 -39.23 2.18 -19.90
C LYS A 134 -38.09 1.98 -18.89
N SER A 135 -37.13 2.90 -18.83
CA SER A 135 -35.90 2.79 -18.04
C SER A 135 -35.15 1.48 -18.27
N LYS A 136 -34.98 1.09 -19.54
CA LYS A 136 -34.37 -0.20 -19.93
C LYS A 136 -33.27 -0.05 -20.97
N PHE A 137 -32.26 -0.89 -20.83
CA PHE A 137 -31.27 -1.18 -21.86
C PHE A 137 -31.67 -2.45 -22.60
N ILE A 138 -31.77 -2.38 -23.93
CA ILE A 138 -32.17 -3.49 -24.79
C ILE A 138 -30.97 -3.87 -25.65
N TRP A 139 -30.41 -5.05 -25.42
CA TRP A 139 -29.33 -5.60 -26.24
C TRP A 139 -29.87 -6.07 -27.60
N MET A 140 -29.22 -5.63 -28.67
CA MET A 140 -29.59 -5.95 -30.05
C MET A 140 -28.46 -6.65 -30.82
N GLY A 141 -27.22 -6.55 -30.32
CA GLY A 141 -26.04 -7.18 -30.90
C GLY A 141 -24.97 -7.48 -29.85
N SER A 142 -23.83 -7.99 -30.30
CA SER A 142 -22.67 -8.25 -29.45
C SER A 142 -21.84 -6.98 -29.26
N PHE A 143 -21.31 -6.80 -28.06
CA PHE A 143 -20.32 -5.77 -27.75
C PHE A 143 -18.93 -6.32 -27.98
N SER A 144 -18.08 -5.59 -28.73
CA SER A 144 -16.68 -5.96 -28.95
C SER A 144 -15.77 -4.85 -28.47
N TRP A 145 -14.58 -5.15 -27.95
CA TRP A 145 -13.61 -4.09 -27.61
C TRP A 145 -12.20 -4.52 -27.97
N PRO A 146 -11.33 -3.62 -28.47
CA PRO A 146 -9.98 -3.98 -28.93
C PRO A 146 -9.11 -4.72 -27.90
N SER A 147 -9.26 -4.42 -26.60
CA SER A 147 -8.47 -5.09 -25.54
C SER A 147 -8.77 -6.59 -25.41
N GLN A 148 -9.93 -7.06 -25.88
CA GLN A 148 -10.35 -8.46 -25.77
C GLN A 148 -9.59 -9.40 -26.73
N LYS A 149 -8.78 -8.88 -27.66
CA LYS A 149 -8.10 -9.67 -28.70
C LYS A 149 -6.66 -10.10 -28.35
N LYS A 150 -6.11 -9.82 -27.15
CA LYS A 150 -4.72 -10.18 -26.82
C LYS A 150 -4.59 -11.51 -26.05
N PRO A 151 -3.94 -12.55 -26.63
CA PRO A 151 -3.58 -13.77 -25.89
C PRO A 151 -2.65 -13.43 -24.73
N GLY A 152 -2.95 -13.90 -23.52
CA GLY A 152 -2.12 -13.67 -22.32
C GLY A 152 -2.34 -12.32 -21.63
N SER A 153 -3.28 -11.48 -22.10
CA SER A 153 -3.71 -10.28 -21.38
C SER A 153 -4.97 -10.60 -20.57
N PHE A 154 -4.92 -10.43 -19.24
CA PHE A 154 -6.04 -10.56 -18.31
C PHE A 154 -7.08 -9.42 -18.44
N VAL A 155 -7.26 -8.84 -19.63
CA VAL A 155 -8.21 -7.75 -19.83
C VAL A 155 -9.39 -8.27 -20.64
N SER A 156 -10.15 -9.16 -20.00
CA SER A 156 -11.52 -9.55 -20.40
C SER A 156 -12.55 -8.43 -20.14
N GLN A 157 -12.10 -7.25 -19.72
CA GLN A 157 -12.92 -6.13 -19.28
C GLN A 157 -12.63 -4.87 -20.13
N LEU A 158 -13.63 -3.99 -20.19
CA LEU A 158 -13.48 -2.62 -20.70
C LEU A 158 -12.27 -1.94 -20.03
N PRO A 159 -11.60 -0.99 -20.71
CA PRO A 159 -10.54 -0.23 -20.08
C PRO A 159 -11.12 0.48 -18.85
N PRO A 160 -10.37 0.52 -17.73
CA PRO A 160 -10.82 1.24 -16.55
C PRO A 160 -10.99 2.72 -16.88
N ASP A 161 -11.90 3.37 -16.17
CA ASP A 161 -12.12 4.82 -16.24
C ASP A 161 -10.89 5.62 -15.78
N VAL A 162 -10.13 5.05 -14.83
CA VAL A 162 -8.87 5.60 -14.34
C VAL A 162 -7.69 4.67 -14.69
N PRO A 163 -6.59 5.19 -15.26
CA PRO A 163 -5.40 4.39 -15.53
C PRO A 163 -4.80 3.79 -14.25
N PRO A 164 -4.09 2.64 -14.32
CA PRO A 164 -3.52 1.96 -13.14
C PRO A 164 -2.54 2.79 -12.28
N CYS A 165 -1.97 3.85 -12.85
CA CYS A 165 -1.06 4.76 -12.15
C CYS A 165 -1.68 6.16 -11.90
N GLY A 166 -3.01 6.27 -12.01
CA GLY A 166 -3.69 7.55 -12.06
C GLY A 166 -3.39 8.32 -13.36
N PHE A 167 -4.09 9.43 -13.58
CA PHE A 167 -3.86 10.28 -14.76
C PHE A 167 -2.52 11.01 -14.73
N SER A 168 -1.96 11.25 -13.54
CA SER A 168 -0.67 11.89 -13.32
C SER A 168 0.51 10.92 -13.36
N GLY A 169 0.27 9.61 -13.32
CA GLY A 169 1.33 8.59 -13.19
C GLY A 169 1.89 8.42 -11.78
N THR A 170 1.35 9.11 -10.77
CA THR A 170 1.88 9.11 -9.38
C THR A 170 1.22 8.07 -8.47
N GLU A 171 0.10 7.48 -8.89
CA GLU A 171 -0.70 6.56 -8.06
C GLU A 171 -0.41 5.09 -8.38
N CYS A 172 0.76 4.80 -8.95
CA CYS A 172 1.13 3.41 -9.23
C CYS A 172 1.18 2.60 -7.93
N ALA A 173 0.50 1.45 -7.91
CA ALA A 173 0.75 0.44 -6.91
C ALA A 173 2.25 0.08 -6.92
N PRO A 174 2.91 -0.06 -5.75
CA PRO A 174 4.32 -0.42 -5.71
C PRO A 174 4.50 -1.74 -6.45
N SER A 175 5.38 -1.74 -7.46
CA SER A 175 5.70 -2.93 -8.24
C SER A 175 6.13 -4.07 -7.30
N SER A 176 5.71 -5.29 -7.59
CA SER A 176 6.11 -6.47 -6.81
C SER A 176 7.64 -6.63 -6.71
N GLU A 177 8.38 -6.11 -7.69
CA GLU A 177 9.84 -6.03 -7.68
C GLU A 177 10.36 -5.06 -6.60
N SER A 178 9.75 -3.88 -6.44
CA SER A 178 10.13 -2.93 -5.37
C SER A 178 9.90 -3.51 -3.97
N LEU A 179 8.85 -4.32 -3.79
CA LEU A 179 8.59 -5.03 -2.54
C LEU A 179 9.63 -6.12 -2.25
N LYS A 180 10.11 -6.85 -3.28
CA LYS A 180 11.17 -7.85 -3.13
C LYS A 180 12.52 -7.21 -2.79
N THR A 181 12.87 -6.09 -3.41
CA THR A 181 14.12 -5.37 -3.12
C THR A 181 14.12 -4.79 -1.71
N VAL A 182 12.99 -4.21 -1.26
CA VAL A 182 12.86 -3.69 0.11
C VAL A 182 12.89 -4.82 1.14
N ALA A 183 12.23 -5.96 0.87
CA ALA A 183 12.27 -7.13 1.75
C ALA A 183 13.66 -7.79 1.82
N ALA A 184 14.39 -7.85 0.70
CA ALA A 184 15.74 -8.40 0.66
C ALA A 184 16.72 -7.52 1.46
N VAL A 185 16.69 -6.19 1.28
CA VAL A 185 17.59 -5.28 2.01
C VAL A 185 17.24 -5.21 3.50
N GLY A 186 15.94 -5.22 3.84
CA GLY A 186 15.48 -5.19 5.23
C GLY A 186 15.88 -6.43 6.05
N THR A 187 16.17 -7.55 5.40
CA THR A 187 16.55 -8.81 6.07
C THR A 187 18.05 -9.05 6.09
N THR A 188 18.80 -8.66 5.05
CA THR A 188 20.24 -8.94 4.98
C THR A 188 21.08 -8.08 5.92
N VAL A 189 20.74 -6.80 6.06
CA VAL A 189 21.50 -5.86 6.91
C VAL A 189 21.51 -6.27 8.39
N PRO A 190 20.37 -6.58 9.03
CA PRO A 190 20.37 -6.98 10.45
C PRO A 190 21.06 -8.33 10.70
N LEU A 191 21.03 -9.26 9.74
CA LEU A 191 21.72 -10.55 9.89
C LEU A 191 23.24 -10.38 9.88
N ILE A 192 23.76 -9.52 9.02
CA ILE A 192 25.20 -9.23 8.95
C ILE A 192 25.66 -8.52 10.23
N THR A 193 24.89 -7.55 10.75
CA THR A 193 25.26 -6.84 11.99
C THR A 193 25.28 -7.77 13.20
N ILE A 194 24.32 -8.69 13.30
CA ILE A 194 24.31 -9.73 14.36
C ILE A 194 25.55 -10.63 14.24
N PHE A 195 25.91 -11.07 13.03
CA PHE A 195 27.05 -11.96 12.82
C PHE A 195 28.38 -11.29 13.21
N VAL A 196 28.56 -10.01 12.84
CA VAL A 196 29.75 -9.22 13.23
C VAL A 196 29.80 -9.01 14.74
N ALA A 197 28.67 -8.74 15.40
CA ALA A 197 28.61 -8.59 16.84
C ALA A 197 28.99 -9.89 17.57
N LEU A 198 28.49 -11.03 17.10
CA LEU A 198 28.85 -12.34 17.66
C LEU A 198 30.33 -12.68 17.46
N ALA A 199 30.89 -12.38 16.29
CA ALA A 199 32.32 -12.58 16.03
C ALA A 199 33.20 -11.70 16.93
N ALA A 200 32.80 -10.43 17.13
CA ALA A 200 33.49 -9.53 18.06
C ALA A 200 33.42 -10.03 19.51
N LEU A 201 32.24 -10.46 19.97
CA LEU A 201 32.06 -11.04 21.30
C LEU A 201 32.91 -12.30 21.48
N TYR A 202 32.95 -13.19 20.49
CA TYR A 202 33.78 -14.38 20.53
C TYR A 202 35.27 -14.05 20.63
N HIS A 203 35.73 -13.05 19.86
CA HIS A 203 37.13 -12.64 19.89
C HIS A 203 37.52 -12.00 21.23
N VAL A 204 36.65 -11.20 21.82
CA VAL A 204 36.85 -10.61 23.15
C VAL A 204 36.86 -11.70 24.22
N TYR A 205 35.89 -12.62 24.18
CA TYR A 205 35.82 -13.76 25.10
C TYR A 205 37.06 -14.65 25.02
N GLY A 206 37.55 -14.93 23.81
CA GLY A 206 38.77 -15.70 23.59
C GLY A 206 40.02 -15.03 24.17
N LYS A 207 40.13 -13.69 24.07
CA LYS A 207 41.21 -12.94 24.72
C LYS A 207 41.12 -13.00 26.24
N LEU A 208 39.94 -12.70 26.81
CA LEU A 208 39.72 -12.73 28.25
C LEU A 208 40.02 -14.10 28.87
N LYS A 209 39.66 -15.18 28.17
CA LYS A 209 39.95 -16.55 28.63
C LYS A 209 41.45 -16.88 28.58
N LYS A 210 42.20 -16.31 27.63
CA LYS A 210 43.64 -16.55 27.49
C LYS A 210 44.46 -15.85 28.56
N ASP A 211 44.01 -14.67 28.99
CA ASP A 211 44.69 -13.85 30.01
C ASP A 211 44.25 -14.21 31.46
N HIS A 212 43.38 -15.22 31.62
CA HIS A 212 42.93 -15.68 32.93
C HIS A 212 43.94 -16.65 33.55
N ASP A 213 44.79 -16.15 34.47
CA ASP A 213 45.66 -16.98 35.30
C ASP A 213 44.91 -17.48 36.54
N PRO A 214 44.58 -18.79 36.65
CA PRO A 214 43.86 -19.34 37.80
C PRO A 214 44.68 -19.36 39.09
N TYR A 215 45.96 -18.98 39.05
CA TYR A 215 46.86 -18.97 40.19
C TYR A 215 47.37 -17.58 40.58
N TRP A 216 46.63 -16.52 40.21
CA TRP A 216 46.96 -15.12 40.52
C TRP A 216 47.26 -14.83 42.01
N TRP A 217 46.79 -15.69 42.92
CA TRP A 217 46.97 -15.61 44.37
C TRP A 217 48.29 -16.25 44.87
N ARG A 218 49.11 -16.85 44.00
CA ARG A 218 50.40 -17.44 44.38
C ARG A 218 51.50 -16.39 44.37
N TYR A 219 52.27 -16.38 45.45
CA TYR A 219 53.50 -15.59 45.56
C TYR A 219 54.69 -16.54 45.71
N TYR A 220 55.81 -16.22 45.06
CA TYR A 220 57.03 -17.02 45.16
C TYR A 220 57.78 -16.71 46.47
N SER A 221 58.44 -17.73 47.04
CA SER A 221 59.14 -17.59 48.33
C SER A 221 60.29 -16.59 48.32
N ASN A 222 60.84 -16.28 47.14
CA ASN A 222 61.86 -15.26 46.94
C ASN A 222 61.30 -13.81 46.93
N GLU A 223 59.98 -13.62 46.86
CA GLU A 223 59.33 -12.32 47.05
C GLU A 223 59.06 -11.99 48.53
N LEU A 224 59.37 -12.91 49.46
CA LEU A 224 59.23 -12.69 50.90
C LEU A 224 60.58 -12.37 51.55
N GLU A 225 60.66 -11.22 52.20
CA GLU A 225 61.83 -10.84 52.99
C GLU A 225 61.68 -11.38 54.42
N LEU A 226 62.53 -12.36 54.79
CA LEU A 226 62.54 -13.01 56.11
C LEU A 226 63.68 -12.47 56.99
N PRO A 227 63.44 -12.18 58.28
CA PRO A 227 64.50 -11.77 59.21
C PRO A 227 65.42 -12.97 59.54
N ALA A 228 66.74 -12.76 59.48
CA ALA A 228 67.75 -13.80 59.69
C ALA A 228 67.81 -14.30 61.15
N ASN A 229 67.74 -15.62 61.36
CA ASN A 229 67.82 -16.28 62.67
C ASN A 229 69.28 -16.66 63.03
N ASN A 230 69.86 -16.07 64.08
CA ASN A 230 71.04 -16.58 64.77
C ASN A 230 70.70 -16.89 66.24
N VAL A 231 71.19 -18.03 66.75
CA VAL A 231 70.75 -18.68 68.01
C VAL A 231 71.72 -18.45 69.19
N ALA A 232 71.16 -17.95 70.31
CA ALA A 232 71.51 -18.13 71.74
C ALA A 232 72.83 -17.53 72.33
N PRO A 233 73.01 -17.48 73.68
CA PRO A 233 72.15 -16.91 74.75
C PRO A 233 72.96 -15.97 75.70
N SER A 234 72.33 -15.09 76.50
CA SER A 234 72.77 -14.74 77.89
C SER A 234 71.93 -13.67 78.60
N ALA A 235 71.98 -13.76 79.92
CA ALA A 235 71.24 -13.11 81.00
C ALA A 235 71.25 -11.56 81.08
N VAL A 236 70.05 -11.04 81.37
CA VAL A 236 69.65 -9.98 82.33
C VAL A 236 70.35 -8.62 82.29
N SER A 237 69.60 -7.54 82.02
CA SER A 237 69.41 -6.44 82.99
C SER A 237 68.29 -5.47 82.60
N PHE A 238 67.46 -5.18 83.60
CA PHE A 238 66.39 -4.19 83.58
C PHE A 238 67.00 -2.80 83.77
N SER A 239 66.71 -1.83 82.89
CA SER A 239 66.83 -0.42 83.25
C SER A 239 65.76 0.43 82.55
N SER A 240 65.28 1.38 83.32
CA SER A 240 64.10 2.21 83.15
C SER A 240 64.33 3.46 82.30
N PHE A 241 63.27 3.86 81.59
CA PHE A 241 62.84 5.23 81.25
C PHE A 241 63.87 6.36 81.18
N ARG A 242 64.01 6.99 80.00
CA ARG A 242 63.53 8.38 79.77
C ARG A 242 63.69 8.86 78.32
N ASN A 243 62.72 9.70 77.93
CA ASN A 243 62.61 10.52 76.73
C ASN A 243 63.90 11.23 76.30
N ARG A 244 64.17 11.27 74.98
CA ARG A 244 64.34 12.55 74.25
C ARG A 244 64.30 12.35 72.72
N THR A 245 63.82 13.41 72.08
CA THR A 245 63.72 13.70 70.64
C THR A 245 65.04 13.63 69.87
N ASP A 246 64.87 13.36 68.56
CA ASP A 246 65.67 13.82 67.41
C ASP A 246 66.69 12.86 66.76
N THR A 247 66.63 12.83 65.43
CA THR A 247 67.55 12.29 64.41
C THR A 247 68.18 10.90 64.59
N GLY A 248 67.94 10.05 63.58
CA GLY A 248 68.91 9.03 63.17
C GLY A 248 68.46 7.57 63.35
N GLN A 249 68.76 6.80 62.30
CA GLN A 249 68.93 5.35 62.30
C GLN A 249 67.66 4.48 62.41
N THR A 250 67.48 3.70 61.34
CA THR A 250 66.85 2.38 61.28
C THR A 250 66.59 1.76 62.65
N MET A 251 65.36 1.89 63.13
CA MET A 251 64.88 1.09 64.26
C MET A 251 64.21 -0.17 63.72
N SER A 252 64.95 -1.25 63.84
CA SER A 252 64.48 -2.63 63.75
C SER A 252 63.44 -2.86 64.86
N THR A 253 62.17 -2.70 64.55
CA THR A 253 61.07 -3.03 65.45
C THR A 253 60.90 -4.55 65.45
N MET A 254 61.47 -5.22 66.45
CA MET A 254 61.27 -6.65 66.70
C MET A 254 59.80 -6.88 67.04
N ALA A 255 59.07 -7.50 66.10
CA ALA A 255 57.73 -8.02 66.33
C ALA A 255 57.83 -9.35 67.11
N PRO A 256 56.95 -9.61 68.09
CA PRO A 256 56.95 -10.87 68.83
C PRO A 256 56.54 -12.02 67.90
N SER A 257 57.39 -13.03 67.76
CA SER A 257 57.03 -14.28 67.09
C SER A 257 56.01 -15.04 67.96
N MET A 258 54.75 -15.10 67.53
CA MET A 258 53.82 -16.11 68.03
C MET A 258 54.28 -17.49 67.55
N SER A 259 54.28 -18.49 68.44
CA SER A 259 54.84 -19.81 68.14
C SER A 259 54.24 -20.41 66.85
N GLY A 260 55.12 -20.70 65.88
CA GLY A 260 54.76 -21.31 64.59
C GLY A 260 54.47 -20.34 63.45
N TRP A 261 54.47 -19.02 63.67
CA TRP A 261 54.30 -18.00 62.63
C TRP A 261 55.50 -17.04 62.57
N THR A 262 55.96 -16.72 61.37
CA THR A 262 57.08 -15.81 61.10
C THR A 262 56.55 -14.54 60.43
N ALA A 263 56.83 -13.39 61.03
CA ALA A 263 56.55 -12.10 60.39
C ALA A 263 57.49 -11.90 59.20
N CYS A 264 56.94 -11.54 58.05
CA CYS A 264 57.69 -11.28 56.82
C CYS A 264 57.08 -10.08 56.08
N ASN A 265 57.86 -9.49 55.17
CA ASN A 265 57.40 -8.35 54.40
C ASN A 265 57.08 -8.80 52.97
N LEU A 266 55.86 -8.54 52.50
CA LEU A 266 55.42 -8.79 51.14
C LEU A 266 55.12 -7.45 50.47
N ARG A 267 56.00 -7.01 49.56
CA ARG A 267 55.88 -5.73 48.81
C ARG A 267 55.60 -4.52 49.72
N GLY A 268 56.28 -4.44 50.87
CA GLY A 268 56.15 -3.34 51.83
C GLY A 268 55.01 -3.48 52.86
N ASN A 269 54.18 -4.53 52.76
CA ASN A 269 53.17 -4.85 53.77
C ASN A 269 53.63 -5.99 54.68
N GLN A 270 53.50 -5.80 55.99
CA GLN A 270 53.85 -6.81 56.98
C GLN A 270 52.78 -7.91 57.00
N VAL A 271 53.18 -9.14 56.72
CA VAL A 271 52.33 -10.33 56.69
C VAL A 271 52.89 -11.42 57.60
N SER A 272 52.02 -12.31 58.07
CA SER A 272 52.41 -13.44 58.90
C SER A 272 52.41 -14.71 58.05
N ALA A 273 53.53 -15.41 57.99
CA ALA A 273 53.69 -16.65 57.21
C ALA A 273 54.01 -17.84 58.12
N ARG A 274 53.51 -19.02 57.76
CA ARG A 274 53.80 -20.28 58.43
C ARG A 274 54.21 -21.31 57.41
N THR A 275 55.36 -21.94 57.62
CA THR A 275 55.81 -23.06 56.77
C THR A 275 54.97 -24.29 57.09
N VAL A 276 54.33 -24.85 56.06
CA VAL A 276 53.53 -26.07 56.13
C VAL A 276 54.23 -27.16 55.30
N SER A 277 54.17 -28.43 55.73
CA SER A 277 54.84 -29.51 55.00
C SER A 277 54.18 -29.78 53.64
N ALA A 278 54.96 -30.16 52.63
CA ALA A 278 54.49 -30.34 51.25
C ALA A 278 53.35 -31.38 51.10
N GLN A 279 53.20 -32.32 52.05
CA GLN A 279 52.12 -33.30 52.06
C GLN A 279 50.75 -32.72 52.46
N GLN A 280 50.72 -31.54 53.11
CA GLN A 280 49.50 -30.87 53.56
C GLN A 280 49.00 -29.77 52.60
N CYS A 281 49.73 -29.48 51.51
CA CYS A 281 49.39 -28.42 50.55
C CYS A 281 49.14 -28.98 49.14
N LYS A 282 48.20 -29.90 48.98
CA LYS A 282 47.55 -30.09 47.66
C LYS A 282 46.28 -29.25 47.64
N VAL A 283 46.32 -28.16 46.89
CA VAL A 283 45.19 -27.27 46.67
C VAL A 283 44.12 -28.05 45.90
N SER A 284 42.92 -28.23 46.49
CA SER A 284 41.81 -28.90 45.80
C SER A 284 41.26 -28.00 44.69
N SER A 285 40.69 -28.59 43.65
CA SER A 285 40.02 -27.84 42.57
C SER A 285 38.86 -26.99 43.09
N GLU A 286 38.19 -27.44 44.15
CA GLU A 286 37.13 -26.69 44.83
C GLU A 286 37.64 -25.39 45.46
N LEU A 287 38.80 -25.44 46.13
CA LEU A 287 39.40 -24.25 46.74
C LEU A 287 39.79 -23.21 45.68
N VAL A 288 40.33 -23.65 44.54
CA VAL A 288 40.67 -22.75 43.42
C VAL A 288 39.41 -22.11 42.82
N MET A 289 38.31 -22.87 42.71
CA MET A 289 37.04 -22.33 42.26
C MET A 289 36.48 -21.29 43.23
N ASP A 290 36.56 -21.53 44.54
CA ASP A 290 36.02 -20.59 45.52
C ASP A 290 36.83 -19.28 45.58
N PHE A 291 38.16 -19.33 45.43
CA PHE A 291 38.97 -18.10 45.27
C PHE A 291 38.64 -17.32 44.00
N ASN A 292 38.21 -18.00 42.94
CA ASN A 292 37.82 -17.35 41.68
C ASN A 292 36.36 -16.88 41.65
N LYS A 293 35.52 -17.30 42.61
CA LYS A 293 34.11 -16.83 42.75
C LYS A 293 33.97 -15.53 43.56
N GLY A 294 35.02 -15.12 44.29
CA GLY A 294 35.02 -13.94 45.16
C GLY A 294 35.39 -12.61 44.48
N LEU A 295 35.52 -12.60 43.16
CA LEU A 295 35.67 -11.43 42.27
C LEU A 295 34.45 -11.37 41.35
#